data_AF-A0AAN5C4Y2-F1
#
_entry.id   AF-A0AAN5C4Y2-F1
#
_cell.length_a   1.000
_cell.length_b   1.000
_cell.length_c   1.000
_cell.angle_alpha   90.00
_cell.angle_beta   90.00
_cell.angle_gamma   90.00
#
_symmetry.space_group_name_H-M   'P 1'
#
loop_
_entity.id
_entity.type
_entity.pdbx_description
1 polymer ?
#
loop_
_entity_poly.entity_id
_entity_poly.type
_entity_poly.pdbx_seq_one_letter_code
_entity_poly.pdbx_strand_id
1 'polypeptide(L)'
;QLYSSPEQSGCITFSSKTDVFALGIIFVELGVVMDYSKLFHRAEIFDSYRRGELTNDLFKDDQTVKFVAKLAARYSKDRPTREEILRDPYLVLGL
;
A
#
# COMPACT_ATOMS: atom_id res chain seq x y z
N GLN A 1 -15.04 1.88 -2.16
CA GLN A 1 -14.03 0.79 -2.17
C GLN A 1 -12.65 1.38 -1.84
N LEU A 2 -12.45 1.83 -0.60
CA LEU A 2 -11.29 2.68 -0.26
C LEU A 2 -9.96 1.92 -0.19
N TYR A 3 -9.99 0.67 0.30
CA TYR A 3 -8.83 -0.22 0.40
C TYR A 3 -8.71 -1.19 -0.78
N SER A 4 -9.60 -1.07 -1.77
CA SER A 4 -9.61 -2.00 -2.90
C SER A 4 -8.43 -1.74 -3.83
N SER A 5 -7.89 -2.85 -4.31
CA SER A 5 -6.85 -2.90 -5.34
C SER A 5 -7.37 -2.44 -6.71
N PRO A 6 -6.48 -2.02 -7.63
CA PRO A 6 -6.88 -1.53 -8.95
C PRO A 6 -7.73 -2.50 -9.75
N GLU A 7 -7.42 -3.80 -9.68
CA GLU A 7 -8.13 -4.85 -10.41
C GLU A 7 -9.58 -5.06 -9.91
N GLN A 8 -9.90 -4.62 -8.69
CA GLN A 8 -11.23 -4.73 -8.11
C GLN A 8 -12.20 -3.62 -8.58
N SER A 9 -11.72 -2.60 -9.28
CA SER A 9 -12.54 -1.47 -9.74
C SER A 9 -13.37 -1.77 -10.99
N GLY A 10 -13.03 -2.79 -11.78
CA GLY A 10 -13.73 -3.14 -13.02
C GLY A 10 -14.24 -4.59 -13.09
N CYS A 11 -13.74 -5.47 -12.22
CA CYS A 11 -14.18 -6.86 -12.12
C CYS A 11 -14.02 -7.33 -10.67
N ILE A 12 -14.90 -8.21 -10.21
CA ILE A 12 -14.79 -8.84 -8.89
C ILE A 12 -13.74 -9.95 -8.96
N THR A 13 -12.48 -9.58 -9.15
CA THR A 13 -11.35 -10.51 -9.08
C THR A 13 -10.78 -10.45 -7.67
N PHE A 14 -10.80 -11.58 -6.97
CA PHE A 14 -10.22 -11.71 -5.64
C PHE A 14 -9.04 -12.68 -5.70
N SER A 15 -7.96 -12.31 -5.02
CA SER A 15 -6.82 -13.18 -4.80
C SER A 15 -6.08 -12.73 -3.56
N SER A 16 -5.14 -13.53 -3.05
CA SER A 16 -4.26 -13.08 -1.97
C SER A 16 -3.55 -11.75 -2.29
N LYS A 17 -3.36 -11.43 -3.58
CA LYS A 17 -2.74 -10.16 -3.99
C LYS A 17 -3.65 -8.95 -3.75
N THR A 18 -4.97 -9.10 -3.77
CA THR A 18 -5.89 -7.99 -3.43
C THR A 18 -5.76 -7.64 -1.95
N ASP A 19 -5.56 -8.65 -1.10
CA ASP A 19 -5.34 -8.45 0.34
C ASP A 19 -3.97 -7.84 0.63
N VAL A 20 -2.92 -8.23 -0.12
CA VAL A 20 -1.59 -7.62 -0.03
C VAL A 20 -1.63 -6.13 -0.38
N PHE A 21 -2.42 -5.74 -1.39
CA PHE A 21 -2.61 -4.32 -1.71
C PHE A 21 -3.33 -3.59 -0.57
N ALA A 22 -4.42 -4.15 -0.06
CA ALA A 22 -5.14 -3.56 1.08
C ALA A 22 -4.23 -3.41 2.30
N LEU A 23 -3.35 -4.38 2.56
CA LEU A 23 -2.33 -4.29 3.60
C LEU A 23 -1.38 -3.11 3.37
N GLY A 24 -0.92 -2.89 2.14
CA GLY A 24 -0.11 -1.71 1.78
C GLY A 24 -0.82 -0.40 2.09
N ILE A 25 -2.11 -0.28 1.75
CA ILE A 25 -2.93 0.89 2.07
C ILE A 25 -3.09 1.08 3.59
N ILE A 26 -3.26 -0.02 4.35
CA ILE A 26 -3.32 0.04 5.81
C ILE A 26 -1.99 0.55 6.39
N PHE A 27 -0.84 0.12 5.85
CA PHE A 27 0.46 0.66 6.27
C PHE A 27 0.59 2.17 6.01
N VAL A 28 0.04 2.68 4.91
CA VAL A 28 -0.06 4.13 4.66
C VAL A 28 -0.85 4.83 5.75
N GLU A 29 -1.99 4.28 6.12
CA GLU A 29 -2.84 4.86 7.16
C GLU A 29 -2.22 4.77 8.56
N LEU A 30 -1.42 3.73 8.84
CA LEU A 30 -0.69 3.59 10.11
C LEU A 30 0.50 4.54 10.22
N GLY A 31 1.24 4.77 9.13
CA GLY A 31 2.45 5.61 9.16
C GLY A 31 2.20 7.11 8.95
N VAL A 32 1.02 7.49 8.47
CA VAL A 32 0.62 8.89 8.33
C VAL A 32 -0.37 9.23 9.44
N VAL A 33 -0.03 10.18 10.31
CA VAL A 33 -1.02 10.76 11.23
C VAL A 33 -2.07 11.50 10.41
N MET A 34 -3.19 10.84 10.18
CA MET A 34 -4.35 11.35 9.44
C MET A 34 -5.11 12.37 10.30
N ASP A 35 -4.56 13.59 10.41
CA ASP A 35 -5.30 14.71 10.98
C ASP A 35 -6.52 15.09 10.10
N TYR A 36 -7.39 15.96 10.62
CA TYR A 36 -8.61 16.39 9.94
C TYR A 36 -8.38 16.96 8.53
N SER A 37 -7.22 17.54 8.24
CA SER A 37 -6.89 18.04 6.91
C SER A 37 -6.54 16.90 5.94
N LYS A 38 -5.84 15.86 6.42
CA LYS A 38 -5.46 14.70 5.62
C LYS A 38 -6.59 13.69 5.41
N LEU A 39 -7.57 13.65 6.31
CA LEU A 39 -8.78 12.83 6.15
C LEU A 39 -9.53 13.15 4.85
N PHE A 40 -9.54 14.42 4.43
CA PHE A 40 -10.16 14.83 3.16
C PHE A 40 -9.38 14.33 1.94
N HIS A 41 -8.05 14.25 2.03
CA HIS A 41 -7.16 13.81 0.95
C HIS A 41 -6.88 12.30 0.95
N ARG A 42 -7.37 11.56 1.95
CA ARG A 42 -7.14 10.11 2.08
C ARG A 42 -7.55 9.33 0.83
N ALA A 43 -8.69 9.69 0.23
CA ALA A 43 -9.15 9.07 -1.01
C ALA A 43 -8.18 9.35 -2.17
N GLU A 44 -7.71 10.59 -2.30
CA GLU A 44 -6.77 11.01 -3.36
C GLU A 44 -5.41 10.33 -3.21
N ILE A 45 -4.91 10.21 -1.97
CA ILE A 45 -3.69 9.49 -1.65
C ILE A 45 -3.85 8.02 -2.05
N PHE A 46 -4.93 7.35 -1.62
CA PHE A 46 -5.13 5.94 -1.93
C PHE A 46 -5.36 5.70 -3.43
N ASP A 47 -5.97 6.65 -4.12
CA ASP A 47 -6.10 6.63 -5.58
C ASP A 47 -4.75 6.79 -6.29
N SER A 48 -3.80 7.56 -5.73
CA SER A 48 -2.45 7.65 -6.29
C SER A 48 -1.75 6.29 -6.27
N TYR A 49 -1.85 5.55 -5.16
CA TYR A 49 -1.36 4.17 -5.08
C TYR A 49 -2.04 3.26 -6.10
N ARG A 50 -3.35 3.39 -6.31
CA ARG A 50 -4.06 2.62 -7.35
C ARG A 50 -3.55 2.92 -8.76
N ARG A 51 -3.15 4.16 -9.04
CA ARG A 51 -2.56 4.57 -10.32
C ARG A 51 -1.09 4.16 -10.47
N GLY A 52 -0.43 3.78 -9.38
CA GLY A 52 1.01 3.51 -9.31
C GLY A 52 1.86 4.79 -9.18
N GLU A 53 1.24 5.89 -8.74
CA GLU A 53 1.88 7.18 -8.51
C GLU A 53 2.27 7.27 -7.03
N LEU A 54 3.50 6.85 -6.71
CA LEU A 54 4.03 6.93 -5.36
C LEU A 54 4.20 8.39 -4.93
N THR A 55 3.62 8.73 -3.79
CA THR A 55 3.81 10.02 -3.13
C THR A 55 5.00 9.91 -2.19
N ASN A 56 6.17 10.33 -2.64
CA ASN A 56 7.43 10.19 -1.90
C ASN A 56 7.48 10.97 -0.58
N ASP A 57 6.57 11.94 -0.39
CA ASP A 57 6.61 12.84 0.77
C ASP A 57 5.77 12.34 1.97
N LEU A 58 5.09 11.20 1.86
CA LEU A 58 4.24 10.66 2.93
C LEU A 58 5.02 10.10 4.11
N PHE A 59 6.18 9.50 3.84
CA PHE A 59 7.04 8.90 4.86
C PHE A 59 8.41 9.55 4.81
N LYS A 60 9.02 9.75 5.99
CA LYS A 60 10.39 10.27 6.10
C LYS A 60 11.46 9.19 5.99
N ASP A 61 11.05 7.92 6.03
CA ASP A 61 11.93 6.75 6.01
C ASP A 61 11.82 6.03 4.67
N ASP A 62 12.95 5.97 3.96
CA ASP A 62 13.07 5.29 2.66
C ASP A 62 12.70 3.81 2.71
N GLN A 63 12.89 3.13 3.86
CA GLN A 63 12.57 1.71 3.98
C GLN A 63 11.05 1.50 3.99
N THR A 64 10.30 2.33 4.71
CA THR A 64 8.83 2.35 4.73
C THR A 64 8.29 2.66 3.35
N VAL A 65 8.83 3.69 2.66
CA VAL A 65 8.44 4.03 1.28
C VAL A 65 8.60 2.81 0.37
N LYS A 66 9.77 2.16 0.40
CA LYS A 66 10.05 0.97 -0.42
C LYS A 66 9.15 -0.20 -0.07
N PHE A 67 8.90 -0.42 1.22
CA PHE A 67 8.06 -1.52 1.69
C PHE A 67 6.61 -1.35 1.25
N VAL A 68 6.04 -0.17 1.49
CA VAL A 68 4.67 0.17 1.07
C VAL A 68 4.54 0.12 -0.45
N ALA A 69 5.52 0.62 -1.19
CA ALA A 69 5.52 0.54 -2.67
C ALA A 69 5.48 -0.92 -3.17
N LYS A 70 6.17 -1.85 -2.50
CA LYS A 70 6.12 -3.29 -2.81
C LYS A 70 4.72 -3.87 -2.55
N LEU A 71 4.11 -3.56 -1.40
CA LEU A 71 2.77 -4.07 -1.04
C LEU A 71 1.67 -3.50 -1.94
N ALA A 72 1.70 -2.19 -2.19
CA ALA A 72 0.71 -1.44 -2.94
C ALA A 72 1.06 -1.31 -4.44
N ALA A 73 1.88 -2.22 -4.98
CA ALA A 73 2.23 -2.21 -6.39
C ALA A 73 0.97 -2.31 -7.27
N ARG A 74 0.91 -1.51 -8.33
CA ARG A 74 -0.26 -1.41 -9.21
C ARG A 74 -0.67 -2.78 -9.77
N TYR A 75 0.28 -3.53 -10.32
CA TYR A 75 0.01 -4.85 -10.88
C TYR A 75 0.15 -5.94 -9.81
N SER A 76 -0.85 -6.80 -9.71
CA SER A 76 -0.93 -7.86 -8.70
C SER A 76 0.25 -8.83 -8.71
N LYS A 77 0.83 -9.09 -9.88
CA LYS A 77 1.99 -9.96 -10.07
C LYS A 77 3.29 -9.41 -9.45
N ASP A 78 3.38 -8.09 -9.27
CA ASP A 78 4.57 -7.41 -8.75
C ASP A 78 4.52 -7.30 -7.21
N ARG A 79 3.36 -7.54 -6.61
CA ARG A 79 3.20 -7.57 -5.15
C ARG A 79 3.82 -8.85 -4.59
N PRO A 80 4.38 -8.83 -3.37
CA PRO A 80 5.00 -10.01 -2.77
C PRO A 80 3.97 -11.09 -2.37
N THR A 81 4.43 -12.32 -2.15
CA THR A 81 3.69 -13.36 -1.41
C THR A 81 3.78 -13.13 0.09
N ARG A 82 3.00 -13.88 0.87
CA ARG A 82 3.10 -13.86 2.34
C ARG A 82 4.53 -14.19 2.81
N GLU A 83 5.15 -15.21 2.21
CA GLU A 83 6.49 -15.67 2.59
C GLU A 83 7.55 -14.61 2.26
N GLU A 84 7.39 -13.88 1.15
CA GLU A 84 8.26 -12.77 0.78
C GLU A 84 8.08 -11.57 1.72
N ILE A 85 6.85 -11.24 2.12
CA ILE A 85 6.58 -10.18 3.11
C ILE A 85 7.30 -10.48 4.43
N LEU A 86 7.18 -11.70 4.95
CA LEU A 86 7.79 -12.09 6.23
C LEU A 86 9.32 -12.12 6.20
N ARG A 87 9.93 -12.17 5.01
CA ARG A 87 11.38 -12.14 4.82
C ARG A 87 11.90 -10.77 4.41
N ASP A 88 11.01 -9.79 4.26
CA ASP A 88 11.39 -8.46 3.82
C ASP A 88 12.30 -7.80 4.87
N PRO A 89 13.44 -7.21 4.47
CA PRO A 89 14.33 -6.51 5.40
C PRO A 89 13.62 -5.47 6.27
N TYR A 90 12.55 -4.86 5.77
CA TYR A 90 11.75 -3.91 6.53
C TYR A 90 11.16 -4.52 7.81
N LEU A 91 10.65 -5.75 7.75
CA LEU A 91 10.06 -6.43 8.91
C LEU A 91 11.11 -7.19 9.75
N VAL A 92 12.22 -7.62 9.14
CA VAL A 92 13.28 -8.38 9.82
C VAL A 92 14.21 -7.47 10.63
N LEU A 93 14.45 -6.24 10.17
CA LEU A 93 15.32 -5.28 10.86
C LEU A 93 14.56 -4.31 11.78
N GLY A 94 13.22 -4.32 11.71
CA GLY A 94 12.32 -3.47 12.49
C GLY A 94 11.85 -4.07 13.82
N LEU A 95 12.43 -5.22 14.24
CA LEU A 95 12.23 -5.88 15.55
C LEU A 95 13.60 -6.14 16.21
#